data_AF-A0A0L8ALK2-F1
#
_entry.id   AF-A0A0L8ALK2-F1
#
_cell.length_a   1.000
_cell.length_b   1.000
_cell.length_c   1.000
_cell.angle_alpha   90.00
_cell.angle_beta   90.00
_cell.angle_gamma   90.00
#
_symmetry.space_group_name_H-M   'P 1'
#
loop_
_entity.id
_entity.type
_entity.pdbx_description
1 polymer ?
#
loop_
_entity_poly.entity_id
_entity_poly.type
_entity_poly.pdbx_seq_one_letter_code
_entity_poly.pdbx_strand_id
1 'polypeptide(L)'
;MAKTRGGSSANLSDGNEVIERIRRGDQSVISAIYRQLRPEFLSWAAIRFKVDQEQVIDVFQESMIVFYRNVAKGKLTELNISVKTYLFAIGKNLLLKTIRDEKIHLDIDELPAEAFEDWELEKVYEQSHSRQLLSNALDSLGAPCKQIILMFYYREFSMEAIQEQLGYKSEAVARTQKKRCMQYLREVFNTKDKK
;
A
#
# COMPACT_ATOMS: atom_id res chain seq x y z
N MET A 1 -9.46 45.91 -5.33
CA MET A 1 -9.91 44.88 -4.37
C MET A 1 -9.75 43.52 -5.01
N ALA A 2 -8.81 42.72 -4.50
CA ALA A 2 -8.39 41.45 -5.10
C ALA A 2 -9.44 40.35 -4.88
N LYS A 3 -9.91 39.75 -5.98
CA LYS A 3 -10.66 38.49 -5.99
C LYS A 3 -9.67 37.33 -6.02
N THR A 4 -9.68 36.48 -5.00
CA THR A 4 -9.25 35.07 -5.00
C THR A 4 -9.85 34.47 -3.73
N ARG A 5 -10.51 33.31 -3.72
CA ARG A 5 -9.98 32.01 -4.11
C ARG A 5 -11.11 31.07 -4.52
N GLY A 6 -11.01 30.52 -5.72
CA GLY A 6 -11.75 29.31 -6.10
C GLY A 6 -11.15 28.11 -5.39
N GLY A 7 -12.01 27.29 -4.79
CA GLY A 7 -11.64 25.95 -4.32
C GLY A 7 -11.30 25.10 -5.54
N SER A 8 -10.02 24.94 -5.84
CA SER A 8 -9.54 23.96 -6.81
C SER A 8 -9.53 22.60 -6.10
N SER A 9 -10.41 21.70 -6.50
CA SER A 9 -10.29 20.27 -6.18
C SER A 9 -8.93 19.81 -6.69
N ALA A 10 -7.98 19.59 -5.78
CA ALA A 10 -6.66 19.11 -6.16
C ALA A 10 -6.81 17.71 -6.76
N ASN A 11 -6.46 17.57 -8.03
CA ASN A 11 -6.42 16.29 -8.70
C ASN A 11 -5.22 15.49 -8.18
N LEU A 12 -5.46 14.33 -7.57
CA LEU A 12 -4.41 13.44 -7.05
C LEU A 12 -4.08 12.30 -8.02
N SER A 13 -4.69 12.27 -9.21
CA SER A 13 -4.49 11.19 -10.18
C SER A 13 -3.12 11.22 -10.86
N ASP A 14 -2.48 12.38 -10.92
CA ASP A 14 -1.12 12.54 -11.45
C ASP A 14 -0.13 12.82 -10.32
N GLY A 15 0.68 11.81 -9.99
CA GLY A 15 1.68 11.89 -8.94
C GLY A 15 2.79 12.91 -9.23
N ASN A 16 3.12 13.14 -10.49
CA ASN A 16 4.14 14.11 -10.88
C ASN A 16 3.61 15.54 -10.75
N GLU A 17 2.35 15.78 -11.09
CA GLU A 17 1.71 17.08 -10.83
C GLU A 17 1.68 17.40 -9.33
N VAL A 18 1.37 16.39 -8.50
CA VAL A 18 1.40 16.53 -7.04
C VAL A 18 2.79 16.92 -6.53
N ILE A 19 3.85 16.26 -7.01
CA ILE A 19 5.25 16.58 -6.66
C ILE A 19 5.57 18.04 -7.00
N GLU A 20 5.26 18.47 -8.23
CA GLU A 20 5.56 19.82 -8.71
C GLU A 20 4.82 20.90 -7.91
N ARG A 21 3.55 20.66 -7.58
CA ARG A 21 2.77 21.60 -6.76
C ARG A 21 3.33 21.70 -5.34
N ILE A 22 3.74 20.59 -4.73
CA ILE A 22 4.37 20.60 -3.40
C ILE A 22 5.69 21.38 -3.44
N ARG A 23 6.53 21.19 -4.47
CA ARG A 23 7.80 21.94 -4.63
C ARG A 23 7.59 23.45 -4.75
N ARG A 24 6.50 23.87 -5.38
CA ARG A 24 6.10 25.28 -5.48
C ARG A 24 5.49 25.83 -4.20
N GLY A 25 5.41 25.03 -3.13
CA GLY A 25 4.89 25.44 -1.83
C GLY A 25 3.36 25.44 -1.74
N ASP A 26 2.65 24.76 -2.66
CA ASP A 26 1.20 24.68 -2.64
C ASP A 26 0.69 23.74 -1.53
N GLN A 27 0.40 24.33 -0.37
CA GLN A 27 -0.11 23.61 0.80
C GLN A 27 -1.52 23.03 0.59
N SER A 28 -2.27 23.49 -0.42
CA SER A 28 -3.62 22.96 -0.68
C SER A 28 -3.59 21.49 -1.10
N VAL A 29 -2.52 21.06 -1.77
CA VAL A 29 -2.31 19.67 -2.20
C VAL A 29 -2.09 18.76 -1.00
N ILE A 30 -1.24 19.15 -0.06
CA ILE A 30 -0.99 18.38 1.17
C ILE A 30 -2.29 18.22 1.97
N SER A 31 -3.07 19.30 2.08
CA SER A 31 -4.37 19.27 2.76
C SER A 31 -5.38 18.36 2.04
N ALA A 32 -5.37 18.34 0.71
CA ALA A 32 -6.22 17.44 -0.08
C ALA A 32 -5.82 15.98 0.08
N ILE A 33 -4.53 15.65 0.01
CA ILE A 33 -3.99 14.30 0.24
C ILE A 33 -4.41 13.81 1.63
N TYR A 34 -4.22 14.64 2.66
CA TYR A 34 -4.60 14.28 4.03
C TYR A 34 -6.09 13.94 4.15
N ARG A 35 -6.98 14.80 3.62
CA ARG A 35 -8.43 14.58 3.72
C ARG A 35 -8.89 13.33 2.98
N GLN A 36 -8.32 13.06 1.80
CA GLN A 36 -8.74 11.93 0.97
C GLN A 36 -8.19 10.60 1.51
N LEU A 37 -6.89 10.56 1.83
CA LEU A 37 -6.22 9.29 2.13
C LEU A 37 -6.27 8.87 3.59
N ARG A 38 -6.53 9.79 4.53
CA ARG A 38 -6.61 9.45 5.97
C ARG A 38 -7.64 8.36 6.27
N PRO A 39 -8.93 8.49 5.91
CA PRO A 39 -9.92 7.46 6.25
C PRO A 39 -9.56 6.10 5.64
N GLU A 40 -9.05 6.10 4.41
CA GLU A 40 -8.61 4.88 3.73
C GLU A 40 -7.42 4.24 4.46
N PHE A 41 -6.43 5.04 4.87
CA PHE A 41 -5.25 4.54 5.59
C PHE A 41 -5.63 3.97 6.97
N LEU A 42 -6.51 4.64 7.71
CA LEU A 42 -6.98 4.17 9.01
C LEU A 42 -7.70 2.82 8.89
N SER A 43 -8.63 2.70 7.93
CA SER A 43 -9.35 1.45 7.68
C SER A 43 -8.40 0.33 7.25
N TRP A 44 -7.52 0.63 6.28
CA TRP A 44 -6.51 -0.29 5.78
C TRP A 44 -5.61 -0.84 6.89
N ALA A 45 -5.13 0.03 7.79
CA ALA A 45 -4.25 -0.36 8.87
C ALA A 45 -4.98 -1.16 9.95
N ALA A 46 -6.18 -0.73 10.35
CA ALA A 46 -6.99 -1.42 11.35
C ALA A 46 -7.35 -2.86 10.95
N ILE A 47 -7.58 -3.11 9.66
CA ILE A 47 -7.87 -4.46 9.14
C ILE A 47 -6.60 -5.33 9.09
N ARG A 48 -5.44 -4.72 8.79
CA ARG A 48 -4.21 -5.47 8.45
C ARG A 48 -3.22 -5.62 9.60
N PHE A 49 -3.32 -4.78 10.63
CA PHE A 49 -2.38 -4.74 11.75
C PHE A 49 -3.13 -4.71 13.08
N LYS A 50 -2.58 -5.39 14.09
CA LYS A 50 -3.07 -5.31 15.47
C LYS A 50 -2.40 -4.14 16.17
N VAL A 51 -2.89 -2.94 15.91
CA VAL A 51 -2.41 -1.66 16.45
C VAL A 51 -3.59 -0.82 16.89
N ASP A 52 -3.40 0.03 17.88
CA ASP A 52 -4.47 0.92 18.32
C ASP A 52 -4.70 2.07 17.33
N GLN A 53 -5.86 2.70 17.43
CA GLN A 53 -6.26 3.73 16.49
C GLN A 53 -5.38 4.99 16.58
N GLU A 54 -4.89 5.35 17.77
CA GLU A 54 -4.04 6.53 17.97
C GLU A 54 -2.68 6.32 17.29
N GLN A 55 -2.09 5.15 17.44
CA GLN A 55 -0.86 4.75 16.76
C GLN A 55 -0.98 4.83 15.24
N VAL A 56 -2.10 4.36 14.67
CA VAL A 56 -2.32 4.44 13.22
C VAL A 56 -2.42 5.90 12.77
N ILE A 57 -3.09 6.75 13.56
CA ILE A 57 -3.20 8.18 13.27
C ILE A 57 -1.80 8.82 13.27
N ASP A 58 -0.97 8.53 14.27
CA ASP A 58 0.38 9.06 14.40
C ASP A 58 1.28 8.59 13.25
N VAL A 59 1.20 7.30 12.89
CA VAL A 59 1.94 6.76 11.75
C VAL A 59 1.49 7.41 10.45
N PHE A 60 0.20 7.66 10.25
CA PHE A 60 -0.27 8.36 9.07
C PHE A 60 0.30 9.79 8.99
N GLN A 61 0.32 10.51 10.12
CA GLN A 61 0.91 11.85 10.18
C GLN A 61 2.40 11.83 9.85
N GLU A 62 3.17 10.91 10.44
CA GLU A 62 4.60 10.78 10.13
C GLU A 62 4.81 10.39 8.66
N SER A 63 3.95 9.55 8.08
CA SER A 63 3.99 9.20 6.66
C SER A 63 3.84 10.42 5.76
N MET A 64 2.89 11.31 6.09
CA MET A 64 2.68 12.58 5.39
C MET A 64 3.90 13.50 5.50
N ILE A 65 4.52 13.58 6.68
CA ILE A 65 5.73 14.38 6.92
C ILE A 65 6.91 13.84 6.09
N VAL A 66 7.12 12.52 6.10
CA VAL A 66 8.17 11.86 5.31
C VAL A 66 7.95 12.08 3.82
N PHE A 67 6.71 11.90 3.34
CA PHE A 67 6.36 12.17 1.95
C PHE A 67 6.70 13.61 1.55
N TYR A 68 6.21 14.59 2.32
CA TYR A 68 6.49 16.02 2.08
C TYR A 68 8.00 16.31 2.07
N ARG A 69 8.75 15.81 3.07
CA ARG A 69 10.21 16.01 3.16
C ARG A 69 10.93 15.38 1.96
N ASN A 70 10.50 14.21 1.49
CA ASN A 70 11.11 13.57 0.34
C ASN A 70 10.93 14.40 -0.93
N VAL A 71 9.74 14.97 -1.13
CA VAL A 71 9.48 15.89 -2.26
C VAL A 71 10.27 17.19 -2.12
N ALA A 72 10.18 17.85 -0.96
CA ALA A 72 10.78 19.16 -0.71
C ALA A 72 12.32 19.13 -0.78
N LYS A 73 12.95 18.01 -0.36
CA LYS A 73 14.41 17.82 -0.43
C LYS A 73 14.88 17.25 -1.77
N GLY A 74 13.97 17.06 -2.75
CA GLY A 74 14.30 16.50 -4.05
C GLY A 74 14.71 15.02 -4.02
N LYS A 75 14.41 14.28 -2.94
CA LYS A 75 14.61 12.82 -2.88
C LYS A 75 13.59 12.07 -3.73
N LEU A 76 12.37 12.60 -3.80
CA LEU A 76 11.32 12.12 -4.69
C LEU A 76 11.16 13.13 -5.83
N THR A 77 11.56 12.73 -7.04
CA THR A 77 11.57 13.59 -8.22
C THR A 77 10.50 13.28 -9.25
N GLU A 78 10.11 12.02 -9.30
CA GLU A 78 9.10 11.48 -10.18
C GLU A 78 8.32 10.41 -9.40
N LEU A 79 7.04 10.26 -9.72
CA LEU A 79 6.19 9.26 -9.13
C LEU A 79 5.49 8.46 -10.23
N ASN A 80 6.03 7.27 -10.49
CA ASN A 80 5.47 6.31 -11.45
C ASN A 80 4.34 5.45 -10.85
N ILE A 81 3.96 5.72 -9.60
CA ILE A 81 2.88 5.08 -8.86
C ILE A 81 1.94 6.16 -8.32
N SER A 82 0.78 5.79 -7.79
CA SER A 82 -0.11 6.76 -7.15
C SER A 82 0.49 7.28 -5.84
N VAL A 83 0.09 8.50 -5.50
CA VAL A 83 0.42 9.13 -4.22
C VAL A 83 -0.05 8.25 -3.06
N LYS A 84 -1.22 7.60 -3.21
CA LYS A 84 -1.76 6.65 -2.24
C LYS A 84 -0.79 5.50 -1.99
N THR A 85 -0.37 4.81 -3.05
CA THR A 85 0.53 3.65 -2.94
C THR A 85 1.85 4.04 -2.26
N TYR A 86 2.43 5.17 -2.65
CA TYR A 86 3.66 5.66 -2.04
C TYR A 86 3.49 5.97 -0.55
N LEU A 87 2.42 6.68 -0.18
CA LEU A 87 2.13 7.06 1.20
C LEU A 87 1.86 5.84 2.08
N PHE A 88 1.10 4.87 1.56
CA PHE A 88 0.80 3.62 2.27
C PHE A 88 2.05 2.76 2.46
N ALA A 89 2.99 2.78 1.51
CA ALA A 89 4.27 2.10 1.67
C ALA A 89 5.12 2.69 2.81
N ILE A 90 5.17 4.02 2.93
CA ILE A 90 5.82 4.68 4.08
C ILE A 90 5.15 4.26 5.38
N GLY A 91 3.82 4.38 5.44
CA GLY A 91 3.06 4.07 6.65
C GLY A 91 3.13 2.62 7.06
N LYS A 92 3.18 1.68 6.11
CA LYS A 92 3.43 0.26 6.37
C LYS A 92 4.76 0.05 7.09
N ASN A 93 5.83 0.65 6.59
CA ASN A 93 7.16 0.51 7.18
C ASN A 93 7.21 1.10 8.60
N LEU A 94 6.53 2.22 8.81
CA LEU A 94 6.42 2.84 10.13
C LEU A 94 5.59 1.99 11.10
N LEU A 95 4.43 1.45 10.68
CA LEU A 95 3.60 0.55 11.49
C LEU A 95 4.38 -0.70 11.92
N LEU A 96 5.11 -1.32 10.99
CA LEU A 96 5.92 -2.50 11.29
C LEU A 96 7.06 -2.18 12.25
N LYS A 97 7.66 -1.00 12.12
CA LYS A 97 8.64 -0.50 13.08
C LYS A 97 8.00 -0.33 14.45
N THR A 98 6.85 0.32 14.56
CA THR A 98 6.11 0.47 15.82
C THR A 98 5.84 -0.88 16.47
N ILE A 99 5.26 -1.82 15.73
CA ILE A 99 4.95 -3.18 16.23
C ILE A 99 6.22 -3.90 16.69
N ARG A 100 7.33 -3.77 15.95
CA ARG A 100 8.60 -4.39 16.33
C ARG A 100 9.15 -3.76 17.59
N ASP A 101 9.16 -2.43 17.68
CA ASP A 101 9.72 -1.71 18.81
C ASP A 101 8.87 -1.99 20.09
N GLU A 102 7.56 -2.16 19.96
CA GLU A 102 6.68 -2.65 21.04
C GLU A 102 6.94 -4.11 21.44
N LYS A 103 7.18 -4.99 20.46
CA LYS A 103 7.56 -6.39 20.74
C LYS A 103 8.93 -6.50 21.41
N ILE A 104 9.88 -5.64 21.05
CA ILE A 104 11.19 -5.57 21.72
C ILE A 104 11.04 -5.19 23.20
N HIS A 105 9.98 -4.45 23.56
CA HIS A 105 9.63 -4.15 24.95
C HIS A 105 8.90 -5.30 25.69
N LEU A 106 8.48 -6.38 25.01
CA LEU A 106 7.61 -7.45 25.52
C LEU A 106 8.14 -8.88 25.29
N ASP A 107 9.47 -9.06 25.30
CA ASP A 107 10.21 -10.33 25.10
C ASP A 107 10.62 -10.72 23.66
N ILE A 108 11.82 -11.29 23.62
CA ILE A 108 12.56 -11.87 22.51
C ILE A 108 11.81 -13.11 22.00
N ASP A 109 11.19 -13.03 20.82
CA ASP A 109 11.19 -14.14 19.85
C ASP A 109 10.64 -13.70 18.48
N GLU A 110 11.24 -14.30 17.45
CA GLU A 110 11.22 -13.97 16.02
C GLU A 110 9.84 -13.79 15.36
N LEU A 111 9.74 -12.88 14.37
CA LEU A 111 8.79 -12.91 13.23
C LEU A 111 9.24 -11.90 12.13
N PRO A 112 8.91 -12.12 10.83
CA PRO A 112 9.93 -12.25 9.79
C PRO A 112 9.93 -11.07 8.80
N ALA A 113 11.01 -11.00 8.00
CA ALA A 113 11.35 -9.97 7.01
C ALA A 113 10.40 -9.83 5.79
N GLU A 114 9.14 -10.24 5.89
CA GLU A 114 8.23 -10.52 4.76
C GLU A 114 7.40 -9.32 4.29
N ALA A 115 7.61 -8.16 4.88
CA ALA A 115 6.87 -6.94 4.56
C ALA A 115 7.27 -6.28 3.24
N PHE A 116 8.47 -6.59 2.73
CA PHE A 116 9.07 -6.01 1.52
C PHE A 116 8.59 -6.66 0.22
N GLU A 117 7.65 -7.59 0.27
CA GLU A 117 7.24 -8.38 -0.90
C GLU A 117 5.93 -7.89 -1.54
N ASP A 118 5.02 -7.26 -0.79
CA ASP A 118 3.66 -6.92 -1.28
C ASP A 118 3.57 -5.63 -2.13
N TRP A 119 4.64 -4.84 -2.25
CA TRP A 119 4.64 -3.53 -2.96
C TRP A 119 4.69 -3.65 -4.50
N GLU A 120 5.21 -4.76 -5.00
CA GLU A 120 5.46 -4.94 -6.43
C GLU A 120 4.14 -5.10 -7.21
N LEU A 121 3.13 -5.70 -6.60
CA LEU A 121 1.85 -5.99 -7.27
C LEU A 121 1.00 -4.73 -7.50
N GLU A 122 0.95 -3.83 -6.51
CA GLU A 122 0.22 -2.55 -6.61
C GLU A 122 0.88 -1.63 -7.65
N LYS A 123 2.23 -1.61 -7.67
CA LYS A 123 3.04 -0.88 -8.67
C LYS A 123 2.80 -1.38 -10.09
N VAL A 124 2.67 -2.70 -10.27
CA VAL A 124 2.39 -3.34 -11.56
C VAL A 124 0.96 -3.08 -12.03
N TYR A 125 -0.01 -3.00 -11.12
CA TYR A 125 -1.41 -2.77 -11.49
C TYR A 125 -1.69 -1.34 -11.97
N GLU A 126 -0.85 -0.34 -11.69
CA GLU A 126 -1.16 1.05 -12.09
C GLU A 126 -0.74 1.41 -13.53
N GLN A 127 0.11 0.61 -14.18
CA GLN A 127 0.52 0.82 -15.57
C GLN A 127 -0.41 0.09 -16.54
N SER A 128 -0.96 0.77 -17.55
CA SER A 128 -2.00 0.21 -18.44
C SER A 128 -1.56 -1.05 -19.20
N HIS A 129 -0.30 -1.11 -19.64
CA HIS A 129 0.29 -2.29 -20.27
C HIS A 129 0.45 -3.46 -19.28
N SER A 130 0.91 -3.14 -18.07
CA SER A 130 1.14 -4.08 -16.97
C SER A 130 -0.15 -4.62 -16.36
N ARG A 131 -1.28 -3.91 -16.47
CA ARG A 131 -2.63 -4.40 -16.07
C ARG A 131 -3.06 -5.62 -16.85
N GLN A 132 -2.89 -5.62 -18.17
CA GLN A 132 -3.25 -6.78 -19.01
C GLN A 132 -2.32 -7.96 -18.75
N LEU A 133 -1.02 -7.72 -18.60
CA LEU A 133 -0.04 -8.75 -18.23
C LEU A 133 -0.36 -9.36 -16.85
N LEU A 134 -0.71 -8.52 -15.87
CA LEU A 134 -1.08 -8.95 -14.53
C LEU A 134 -2.41 -9.71 -14.53
N SER A 135 -3.41 -9.26 -15.28
CA SER A 135 -4.67 -10.01 -15.45
C SER A 135 -4.41 -11.39 -16.04
N ASN A 136 -3.61 -11.46 -17.10
CA ASN A 136 -3.23 -12.73 -17.74
C ASN A 136 -2.39 -13.62 -16.82
N ALA A 137 -1.56 -13.05 -15.94
CA ALA A 137 -0.80 -13.78 -14.94
C ALA A 137 -1.74 -14.34 -13.84
N LEU A 138 -2.67 -13.52 -13.35
CA LEU A 138 -3.73 -13.89 -12.40
C LEU A 138 -4.62 -15.03 -12.91
N ASP A 139 -4.96 -15.03 -14.21
CA ASP A 139 -5.76 -16.10 -14.81
C ASP A 139 -5.00 -17.43 -14.88
N SER A 140 -3.67 -17.39 -15.06
CA SER A 140 -2.83 -18.60 -15.08
C SER A 140 -2.51 -19.21 -13.71
N LEU A 141 -2.84 -18.55 -12.61
CA LEU A 141 -2.59 -19.05 -11.24
C LEU A 141 -3.53 -20.20 -10.82
N GLY A 142 -4.66 -20.38 -11.49
CA GLY A 142 -5.72 -21.29 -11.08
C GLY A 142 -6.41 -20.88 -9.76
N ALA A 143 -7.58 -21.47 -9.48
CA ALA A 143 -8.15 -21.46 -8.13
C ALA A 143 -7.48 -22.60 -7.33
N PRO A 144 -7.05 -22.40 -6.05
CA PRO A 144 -7.41 -21.36 -5.09
C PRO A 144 -6.48 -20.12 -5.04
N CYS A 145 -5.36 -20.11 -5.77
CA CYS A 145 -4.36 -19.04 -5.68
C CYS A 145 -4.85 -17.68 -6.18
N LYS A 146 -5.61 -17.66 -7.28
CA LYS A 146 -6.24 -16.43 -7.76
C LYS A 146 -7.20 -15.84 -6.71
N GLN A 147 -7.99 -16.69 -6.05
CA GLN A 147 -9.00 -16.23 -5.08
C GLN A 147 -8.37 -15.62 -3.84
N ILE A 148 -7.35 -16.25 -3.26
CA ILE A 148 -6.67 -15.71 -2.08
C ILE A 148 -6.01 -14.35 -2.37
N ILE A 149 -5.41 -14.19 -3.56
CA ILE A 149 -4.82 -12.91 -3.98
C ILE A 149 -5.91 -11.85 -4.20
N LEU A 150 -6.98 -12.19 -4.92
CA LEU A 150 -8.07 -11.25 -5.18
C LEU A 150 -8.80 -10.82 -3.90
N MET A 151 -9.08 -11.76 -3.01
CA MET A 151 -9.78 -11.47 -1.76
C MET A 151 -8.93 -10.59 -0.83
N PHE A 152 -7.63 -10.84 -0.76
CA PHE A 152 -6.74 -10.06 0.09
C PHE A 152 -6.45 -8.65 -0.45
N TYR A 153 -6.16 -8.53 -1.75
CA TYR A 153 -5.73 -7.25 -2.33
C TYR A 153 -6.87 -6.41 -2.87
N TYR A 154 -7.88 -7.01 -3.52
CA TYR A 154 -8.96 -6.27 -4.17
C TYR A 154 -10.21 -6.13 -3.31
N ARG A 155 -10.49 -7.13 -2.47
CA ARG A 155 -11.67 -7.11 -1.59
C ARG A 155 -11.34 -6.72 -0.15
N GLU A 156 -10.05 -6.60 0.17
CA GLU A 156 -9.55 -6.21 1.50
C GLU A 156 -10.00 -7.13 2.65
N PHE A 157 -10.18 -8.43 2.37
CA PHE A 157 -10.53 -9.40 3.41
C PHE A 157 -9.34 -9.63 4.34
N SER A 158 -9.63 -9.79 5.63
CA SER A 158 -8.63 -10.23 6.60
C SER A 158 -8.21 -11.68 6.34
N MET A 159 -7.05 -12.10 6.86
CA MET A 159 -6.57 -13.47 6.63
C MET A 159 -7.44 -14.52 7.33
N GLU A 160 -8.10 -14.12 8.42
CA GLU A 160 -9.11 -14.90 9.14
C GLU A 160 -10.35 -15.09 8.26
N ALA A 161 -10.89 -14.01 7.68
CA ALA A 161 -12.05 -14.09 6.77
C ALA A 161 -11.73 -14.91 5.51
N ILE A 162 -10.52 -14.77 4.95
CA ILE A 162 -10.05 -15.58 3.83
C ILE A 162 -9.91 -17.05 4.23
N GLN A 163 -9.40 -17.32 5.44
CA GLN A 163 -9.27 -18.67 5.95
C GLN A 163 -10.64 -19.35 6.06
N GLU A 164 -11.63 -18.68 6.63
CA GLU A 164 -12.99 -19.21 6.76
C GLU A 164 -13.62 -19.43 5.39
N GLN A 165 -13.53 -18.45 4.49
CA GLN A 165 -14.20 -18.51 3.20
C GLN A 165 -13.56 -19.51 2.22
N LEU A 166 -12.26 -19.73 2.29
CA LEU A 166 -11.54 -20.69 1.45
C LEU A 166 -11.31 -22.04 2.15
N GLY A 167 -11.78 -22.21 3.39
CA GLY A 167 -11.71 -23.46 4.13
C GLY A 167 -10.29 -23.88 4.54
N TYR A 168 -9.38 -22.93 4.78
CA TYR A 168 -8.04 -23.25 5.29
C TYR A 168 -8.09 -23.68 6.76
N LYS A 169 -7.15 -24.55 7.16
CA LYS A 169 -7.10 -25.11 8.52
C LYS A 169 -6.81 -24.07 9.61
N SER A 170 -6.09 -23.02 9.27
CA SER A 170 -5.78 -21.91 10.17
C SER A 170 -5.36 -20.68 9.37
N GLU A 171 -5.45 -19.51 10.01
CA GLU A 171 -5.01 -18.25 9.44
C GLU A 171 -3.52 -18.31 8.99
N ALA A 172 -2.67 -18.98 9.78
CA ALA A 172 -1.27 -19.20 9.44
C ALA A 172 -1.08 -20.03 8.15
N VAL A 173 -1.93 -21.04 7.93
CA VAL A 173 -1.94 -21.82 6.68
C VAL A 173 -2.38 -20.96 5.50
N ALA A 174 -3.42 -20.12 5.67
CA ALA A 174 -3.85 -19.18 4.64
C ALA A 174 -2.74 -18.17 4.30
N ARG A 175 -2.02 -17.65 5.31
CA ARG A 175 -0.87 -16.74 5.10
C ARG A 175 0.26 -17.41 4.32
N THR A 176 0.61 -18.63 4.69
CA THR A 176 1.63 -19.43 3.98
C THR A 176 1.21 -19.68 2.53
N GLN A 177 -0.07 -19.99 2.31
CA GLN A 177 -0.59 -20.20 0.96
C GLN A 177 -0.58 -18.90 0.15
N LYS A 178 -0.96 -17.75 0.73
CA LYS A 178 -0.85 -16.43 0.10
C LYS A 178 0.57 -16.19 -0.40
N LYS A 179 1.57 -16.44 0.44
CA LYS A 179 2.99 -16.26 0.12
C LYS A 179 3.40 -17.10 -1.11
N ARG A 180 3.05 -18.39 -1.13
CA ARG A 180 3.33 -19.28 -2.26
C ARG A 180 2.66 -18.81 -3.55
N CYS A 181 1.38 -18.44 -3.47
CA CYS A 181 0.65 -17.93 -4.62
C CYS A 181 1.26 -16.62 -5.15
N MET A 182 1.72 -15.73 -4.27
CA MET A 182 2.40 -14.49 -4.66
C MET A 182 3.74 -14.74 -5.33
N GLN A 183 4.53 -15.69 -4.83
CA GLN A 183 5.79 -16.08 -5.48
C GLN A 183 5.53 -16.62 -6.90
N TYR A 184 4.56 -17.53 -7.04
CA TYR A 184 4.19 -18.06 -8.35
C TYR A 184 3.65 -16.97 -9.29
N LEU A 185 2.86 -16.01 -8.77
CA LEU A 185 2.41 -14.87 -9.57
C LEU A 185 3.58 -14.06 -10.13
N ARG A 186 4.63 -13.81 -9.33
CA ARG A 186 5.84 -13.10 -9.79
C ARG A 186 6.59 -13.87 -10.87
N GLU A 187 6.74 -15.18 -10.71
CA GLU A 187 7.42 -16.03 -11.72
C GLU A 187 6.68 -15.97 -13.06
N VAL A 188 5.37 -16.10 -13.03
CA VAL A 188 4.51 -16.03 -14.23
C VAL A 188 4.51 -14.63 -14.82
N PHE A 189 4.53 -13.59 -14.00
CA PHE A 189 4.58 -12.21 -14.45
C PHE A 189 5.93 -11.89 -15.12
N ASN A 190 7.04 -12.19 -14.45
CA ASN A 190 8.41 -11.94 -14.95
C ASN A 190 8.77 -12.73 -16.21
N THR A 191 8.14 -13.88 -16.44
CA THR A 191 8.30 -14.66 -17.68
C THR A 191 7.53 -14.06 -18.85
N LYS A 192 6.39 -13.42 -18.59
CA LYS A 192 5.57 -12.72 -19.60
C LYS A 192 6.09 -11.31 -19.92
N ASP A 193 6.76 -10.65 -18.97
CA ASP A 193 7.34 -9.30 -19.13
C ASP A 193 8.63 -9.28 -19.99
N LYS A 194 9.26 -10.45 -20.21
CA LYS A 194 10.49 -10.61 -21.01
C LYS A 194 10.25 -10.96 -22.49
N LYS A 195 9.00 -11.00 -22.95
CA LYS A 195 8.62 -11.32 -24.33
C LYS A 195 7.98 -10.11 -24.98
#